data_AF-A0A6P6I2J6-F1
#
_entry.id   AF-A0A6P6I2J6-F1
#
_cell.length_a   1.000
_cell.length_b   1.000
_cell.length_c   1.000
_cell.angle_alpha   90.00
_cell.angle_beta   90.00
_cell.angle_gamma   90.00
#
_symmetry.space_group_name_H-M   'P 1'
#
loop_
_entity.id
_entity.type
_entity.pdbx_description
1 polymer ?
#
loop_
_entity_poly.entity_id
_entity_poly.type
_entity_poly.pdbx_seq_one_letter_code
_entity_poly.pdbx_strand_id
1 'polypeptide(L)'
;MGSVYPLQGVQYLIEHKLLTPDVQDIAQFLYKGEGLNKTAIGTYLGERDSFNLQVLQAFVDCHEFANLNLVQALRQFLWSFRLPGEAQKIDRMMETFATRYCLCNPGVFQSTDTCYVLSFSIIMLNTSLHNPNVRDRPPFERFVSMNRGINGGGDLPEEQLRENRDNDACVTELL
;
A
#
# COMPACT_ATOMS: atom_id res chain seq x y z
N MET A 1 -14.70 18.72 17.17
CA MET A 1 -15.73 17.84 16.59
C MET A 1 -14.98 16.72 15.89
N GLY A 2 -14.56 15.67 16.58
CA GLY A 2 -15.41 14.62 17.13
C GLY A 2 -15.19 13.39 16.25
N SER A 3 -13.98 12.82 16.33
CA SER A 3 -13.58 11.60 15.63
C SER A 3 -14.45 10.44 16.12
N VAL A 4 -15.57 10.21 15.42
CA VAL A 4 -16.32 8.97 15.52
C VAL A 4 -15.35 7.86 15.17
N TYR A 5 -15.17 6.89 16.08
CA TYR A 5 -14.22 5.81 15.86
C TYR A 5 -14.59 5.09 14.55
N PRO A 6 -13.63 4.77 13.67
CA PRO A 6 -13.91 4.24 12.33
C PRO A 6 -14.82 3.01 12.34
N LEU A 7 -14.62 2.13 13.33
CA LEU A 7 -15.43 0.94 13.57
C LEU A 7 -16.89 1.29 13.91
N GLN A 8 -17.10 2.33 14.73
CA GLN A 8 -18.45 2.81 15.08
C GLN A 8 -19.15 3.44 13.88
N GLY A 9 -18.41 4.07 12.96
CA GLY A 9 -18.97 4.65 11.74
C GLY A 9 -19.54 3.59 10.79
N VAL A 10 -18.78 2.55 10.48
CA VAL A 10 -19.24 1.43 9.64
C VAL A 10 -20.43 0.73 10.30
N GLN A 11 -20.36 0.47 11.61
CA GLN A 11 -21.43 -0.17 12.35
C GLN A 11 -22.72 0.67 12.38
N TYR A 12 -22.61 1.98 12.55
CA TYR A 12 -23.75 2.91 12.47
C TYR A 12 -24.44 2.86 11.10
N LEU A 13 -23.68 2.84 10.01
CA LEU A 13 -24.22 2.74 8.65
C LEU A 13 -24.95 1.41 8.43
N ILE A 14 -24.42 0.31 8.98
CA ILE A 14 -25.07 -1.00 8.93
C ILE A 14 -26.38 -1.00 9.73
N GLU A 15 -26.37 -0.47 10.95
CA GLU A 15 -27.56 -0.40 11.83
C GLU A 15 -28.69 0.43 11.21
N HIS A 16 -28.34 1.49 10.47
CA HIS A 16 -29.30 2.35 9.78
C HIS A 16 -29.62 1.91 8.36
N LYS A 17 -29.14 0.72 7.93
CA LYS A 17 -29.37 0.11 6.60
C LYS A 17 -28.87 0.96 5.43
N LEU A 18 -27.84 1.78 5.68
CA LEU A 18 -27.14 2.59 4.68
C LEU A 18 -25.97 1.84 4.05
N LEU A 19 -25.49 0.77 4.71
CA LEU A 19 -24.46 -0.14 4.24
C LEU A 19 -24.85 -1.57 4.63
N THR A 20 -24.57 -2.55 3.79
CA THR A 20 -24.78 -3.95 4.18
C THR A 20 -23.58 -4.43 5.01
N PRO A 21 -23.74 -5.46 5.86
CA PRO A 21 -22.62 -6.08 6.56
C PRO A 21 -21.80 -7.02 5.66
N ASP A 22 -21.91 -6.91 4.33
CA ASP A 22 -21.14 -7.72 3.38
C ASP A 22 -19.72 -7.16 3.19
N VAL A 23 -18.74 -8.05 3.10
CA VAL A 23 -17.33 -7.69 2.97
C VAL A 23 -17.07 -6.86 1.71
N GLN A 24 -17.68 -7.21 0.58
CA GLN A 24 -17.49 -6.54 -0.70
C GLN A 24 -18.13 -5.15 -0.68
N ASP A 25 -19.32 -5.03 -0.11
CA ASP A 25 -20.02 -3.74 -0.01
C ASP A 25 -19.25 -2.76 0.89
N ILE A 26 -18.71 -3.23 2.02
CA ILE A 26 -17.88 -2.41 2.91
C ILE A 26 -16.58 -2.01 2.19
N ALA A 27 -15.89 -2.96 1.54
CA ALA A 27 -14.68 -2.67 0.79
C ALA A 27 -14.91 -1.62 -0.31
N GLN A 28 -15.99 -1.76 -1.09
CA GLN A 28 -16.35 -0.84 -2.15
C GLN A 28 -16.72 0.55 -1.59
N PHE A 29 -17.40 0.61 -0.45
CA PHE A 29 -17.71 1.85 0.26
C PHE A 29 -16.43 2.57 0.72
N LEU A 30 -15.51 1.84 1.35
CA LEU A 30 -14.22 2.38 1.78
C LEU A 30 -13.38 2.84 0.58
N TYR A 31 -13.40 2.10 -0.52
CA TYR A 31 -12.64 2.42 -1.74
C TYR A 31 -13.16 3.68 -2.44
N LYS A 32 -14.49 3.85 -2.53
CA LYS A 32 -15.08 5.09 -3.07
C LYS A 32 -14.71 6.31 -2.25
N GLY A 33 -14.63 6.17 -0.92
CA GLY A 33 -14.04 7.17 -0.04
C GLY A 33 -14.77 8.52 0.04
N GLU A 34 -15.94 8.67 -0.58
CA GLU A 34 -16.68 9.94 -0.64
C GLU A 34 -17.08 10.42 0.76
N GLY A 35 -16.49 11.54 1.19
CA GLY A 35 -16.74 12.12 2.52
C GLY A 35 -16.09 11.37 3.69
N LEU A 36 -15.28 10.34 3.42
CA LEU A 36 -14.61 9.55 4.47
C LEU A 36 -13.22 10.11 4.80
N ASN A 37 -12.87 10.02 6.07
CA ASN A 37 -11.53 10.37 6.53
C ASN A 37 -10.54 9.23 6.16
N LYS A 38 -9.52 9.53 5.37
CA LYS A 38 -8.51 8.54 4.92
C LYS A 38 -7.73 7.88 6.06
N THR A 39 -7.52 8.57 7.18
CA THR A 39 -6.92 7.98 8.38
C THR A 39 -7.87 6.97 9.02
N ALA A 40 -9.17 7.27 9.07
CA ALA A 40 -10.17 6.32 9.57
C ALA A 40 -10.23 5.04 8.73
N ILE A 41 -10.16 5.17 7.40
CA ILE A 41 -10.08 4.04 6.46
C ILE A 41 -8.84 3.19 6.80
N GLY A 42 -7.67 3.82 6.91
CA GLY A 42 -6.43 3.13 7.25
C GLY A 42 -6.47 2.41 8.60
N THR A 43 -7.06 3.04 9.63
CA THR A 43 -7.26 2.41 10.93
C THR A 43 -8.14 1.16 10.82
N TYR A 44 -9.27 1.24 10.11
CA TYR A 44 -10.22 0.13 9.97
C TYR A 44 -9.62 -1.05 9.19
N LEU A 45 -9.00 -0.77 8.04
CA LEU A 45 -8.35 -1.78 7.20
C LEU A 45 -7.13 -2.41 7.91
N GLY A 46 -6.52 -1.66 8.82
CA GLY A 46 -5.38 -2.10 9.61
C GLY A 46 -5.77 -2.91 10.84
N GLU A 47 -7.04 -3.24 11.10
CA GLU A 47 -7.40 -4.08 12.25
C GLU A 47 -7.11 -5.56 12.00
N ARG A 48 -6.78 -6.30 13.06
CA ARG A 48 -6.37 -7.71 12.98
C ARG A 48 -7.52 -8.71 12.97
N ASP A 49 -8.74 -8.22 13.18
CA ASP A 49 -9.93 -9.07 13.24
C ASP A 49 -10.18 -9.72 11.87
N SER A 50 -10.60 -11.00 11.88
CA SER A 50 -10.77 -11.79 10.66
C SER A 50 -11.68 -11.12 9.62
N PHE A 51 -12.71 -10.40 10.08
CA PHE A 51 -13.59 -9.64 9.22
C PHE A 51 -12.88 -8.46 8.54
N ASN A 52 -12.11 -7.67 9.30
CA ASN A 52 -11.32 -6.56 8.76
C ASN A 52 -10.25 -7.03 7.78
N LEU A 53 -9.64 -8.19 8.02
CA LEU A 53 -8.70 -8.80 7.08
C LEU A 53 -9.38 -9.19 5.75
N GLN A 54 -10.60 -9.73 5.81
CA GLN A 54 -11.38 -10.00 4.61
C GLN A 54 -11.77 -8.72 3.86
N VAL A 55 -12.14 -7.66 4.59
CA VAL A 55 -12.42 -6.34 4.01
C VAL A 55 -11.15 -5.74 3.39
N LEU A 56 -9.99 -5.87 4.03
CA LEU A 56 -8.71 -5.44 3.47
C LEU A 56 -8.42 -6.15 2.14
N GLN A 57 -8.56 -7.48 2.09
CA GLN A 57 -8.39 -8.24 0.86
C GLN A 57 -9.33 -7.73 -0.25
N ALA A 58 -10.63 -7.62 0.05
CA ALA A 58 -11.62 -7.13 -0.91
C ALA A 58 -11.35 -5.68 -1.35
N PHE A 59 -10.88 -4.82 -0.44
CA PHE A 59 -10.51 -3.43 -0.74
C PHE A 59 -9.31 -3.36 -1.68
N VAL A 60 -8.30 -4.21 -1.47
CA VAL A 60 -7.15 -4.30 -2.38
C VAL A 60 -7.58 -4.88 -3.72
N ASP A 61 -8.54 -5.82 -3.75
CA ASP A 61 -9.10 -6.37 -4.98
C ASP A 61 -9.88 -5.34 -5.82
N CYS A 62 -10.41 -4.28 -5.21
CA CYS A 62 -10.99 -3.13 -5.93
C CYS A 62 -9.95 -2.34 -6.75
N HIS A 63 -8.64 -2.53 -6.50
CA HIS A 63 -7.59 -1.83 -7.24
C HIS A 63 -7.20 -2.57 -8.53
N GLU A 64 -7.18 -1.82 -9.63
CA GLU A 64 -6.73 -2.27 -10.94
C GLU A 64 -5.22 -2.01 -11.11
N PHE A 65 -4.39 -2.99 -10.77
CA PHE A 65 -2.92 -2.87 -10.89
C PHE A 65 -2.35 -3.40 -12.20
N ALA A 66 -3.17 -3.98 -13.07
CA ALA A 66 -2.69 -4.58 -14.32
C ALA A 66 -2.06 -3.50 -15.22
N ASN A 67 -0.90 -3.81 -15.81
CA ASN A 67 -0.11 -2.92 -16.66
C ASN A 67 0.45 -1.68 -15.96
N LEU A 68 0.34 -1.58 -14.63
CA LEU A 68 1.03 -0.56 -13.85
C LEU A 68 2.37 -1.10 -13.38
N ASN A 69 3.39 -0.24 -13.36
CA ASN A 69 4.62 -0.56 -12.64
C ASN A 69 4.40 -0.49 -11.11
N LEU A 70 5.37 -0.99 -10.34
CA LEU A 70 5.22 -1.13 -8.88
C LEU A 70 4.94 0.22 -8.20
N VAL A 71 5.64 1.28 -8.61
CA VAL A 71 5.46 2.61 -8.02
C VAL A 71 4.10 3.21 -8.35
N GLN A 72 3.61 3.04 -9.58
CA GLN A 72 2.28 3.49 -9.99
C GLN A 72 1.19 2.78 -9.18
N ALA A 73 1.31 1.46 -9.02
CA ALA A 73 0.37 0.67 -8.21
C ALA A 73 0.44 1.06 -6.73
N LEU A 74 1.64 1.23 -6.17
CA LEU A 74 1.84 1.72 -4.80
C LEU A 74 1.19 3.08 -4.57
N ARG A 75 1.40 4.01 -5.52
CA ARG A 75 0.80 5.35 -5.46
C ARG A 75 -0.72 5.26 -5.45
N GLN A 76 -1.32 4.46 -6.33
CA GLN A 76 -2.76 4.27 -6.37
C GLN A 76 -3.29 3.67 -5.06
N PHE A 77 -2.60 2.66 -4.53
CA PHE A 77 -2.97 2.02 -3.27
C PHE A 77 -2.91 2.99 -2.09
N LEU A 78 -1.80 3.70 -1.92
CA LEU A 78 -1.58 4.66 -0.83
C LEU A 78 -2.37 5.97 -1.02
N TRP A 79 -2.92 6.23 -2.20
CA TRP A 79 -3.84 7.36 -2.39
C TRP A 79 -5.19 7.11 -1.72
N SER A 80 -5.62 5.85 -1.62
CA SER A 80 -6.97 5.48 -1.17
C SER A 80 -7.17 5.59 0.35
N PHE A 81 -6.09 5.59 1.14
CA PHE A 81 -6.13 5.69 2.61
C PHE A 81 -4.82 6.27 3.16
N ARG A 82 -4.75 6.57 4.46
CA ARG A 82 -3.48 6.93 5.12
C ARG A 82 -2.95 5.73 5.90
N LEU A 83 -1.67 5.40 5.73
CA LEU A 83 -1.07 4.28 6.45
C LEU A 83 -1.16 4.50 7.98
N PRO A 84 -1.50 3.45 8.74
CA PRO A 84 -1.41 3.48 10.20
C PRO A 84 0.05 3.61 10.65
N GLY A 85 0.27 4.13 11.86
CA GLY A 85 1.62 4.30 12.42
C GLY A 85 2.21 3.01 13.01
N GLU A 86 1.36 2.02 13.28
CA GLU A 86 1.76 0.75 13.87
C GLU A 86 2.35 -0.20 12.84
N ALA A 87 3.61 -0.62 13.03
CA ALA A 87 4.35 -1.46 12.09
C ALA A 87 3.58 -2.73 11.66
N GLN A 88 2.92 -3.41 12.60
CA GLN A 88 2.14 -4.63 12.32
C GLN A 88 0.91 -4.39 11.43
N LYS A 89 0.39 -3.17 11.38
CA LYS A 89 -0.74 -2.81 10.52
C LYS A 89 -0.25 -2.51 9.11
N ILE A 90 0.85 -1.75 8.99
CA ILE A 90 1.53 -1.47 7.72
C ILE A 90 1.94 -2.79 7.06
N ASP A 91 2.56 -3.69 7.82
CA ASP A 91 3.03 -4.99 7.37
C ASP A 91 1.94 -5.78 6.61
N ARG A 92 0.79 -5.98 7.25
CA ARG A 92 -0.36 -6.68 6.66
C ARG A 92 -0.92 -5.99 5.41
N MET A 93 -0.97 -4.66 5.41
CA MET A 93 -1.44 -3.91 4.24
C MET A 93 -0.51 -4.09 3.05
N MET A 94 0.80 -4.04 3.29
CA MET A 94 1.82 -4.18 2.27
C MET A 94 1.93 -5.62 1.74
N GLU A 95 1.78 -6.64 2.59
CA GLU A 95 1.68 -8.05 2.17
C GLU A 95 0.47 -8.27 1.25
N THR A 96 -0.69 -7.73 1.63
CA THR A 96 -1.92 -7.85 0.82
C THR A 96 -1.77 -7.14 -0.52
N PHE A 97 -1.19 -5.93 -0.51
CA PHE A 97 -0.84 -5.19 -1.73
C PHE A 97 0.10 -5.98 -2.65
N ALA A 98 1.20 -6.49 -2.12
CA ALA A 98 2.20 -7.23 -2.91
C ALA A 98 1.57 -8.48 -3.55
N THR A 99 0.74 -9.19 -2.79
CA THR A 99 0.01 -10.37 -3.29
C THR A 99 -0.88 -10.00 -4.48
N ARG A 100 -1.67 -8.92 -4.35
CA ARG A 100 -2.52 -8.44 -5.44
C ARG A 100 -1.71 -7.98 -6.64
N TYR A 101 -0.64 -7.22 -6.42
CA TYR A 101 0.19 -6.70 -7.51
C TYR A 101 0.77 -7.84 -8.36
N CYS A 102 1.34 -8.87 -7.72
CA CYS A 102 1.87 -10.05 -8.40
C CYS A 102 0.79 -10.82 -9.15
N LEU A 103 -0.43 -10.92 -8.61
CA LEU A 103 -1.56 -11.56 -9.27
C LEU A 103 -2.00 -10.79 -10.53
N CYS A 104 -2.00 -9.45 -10.48
CA CYS A 104 -2.34 -8.59 -11.62
C CYS A 104 -1.22 -8.51 -12.67
N ASN A 105 0.03 -8.72 -12.28
CA ASN A 105 1.21 -8.56 -13.13
C ASN A 105 2.11 -9.81 -13.10
N PRO A 106 1.62 -10.95 -13.64
CA PRO A 106 2.37 -12.20 -13.61
C PRO A 106 3.69 -12.08 -14.38
N GLY A 107 4.78 -12.55 -13.76
CA GLY A 107 6.12 -12.56 -14.37
C GLY A 107 6.96 -11.30 -14.12
N VAL A 108 6.41 -10.24 -13.53
CA VAL A 108 7.20 -9.04 -13.14
C VAL A 108 8.12 -9.31 -11.96
N PHE A 109 7.68 -10.11 -10.99
CA PHE A 109 8.45 -10.55 -9.84
C PHE A 109 8.44 -12.07 -9.74
N GLN A 110 9.54 -12.67 -9.25
CA GLN A 110 9.61 -14.13 -9.06
C GLN A 110 8.77 -14.60 -7.86
N SER A 111 8.60 -13.75 -6.85
CA SER A 111 7.77 -14.04 -5.68
C SER A 111 7.11 -12.77 -5.15
N THR A 112 6.03 -12.96 -4.38
CA THR A 112 5.38 -11.90 -3.61
C THR A 112 6.35 -11.25 -2.62
N ASP A 113 7.25 -12.01 -2.02
CA ASP A 113 8.25 -11.49 -1.07
C ASP A 113 9.16 -10.45 -1.74
N THR A 114 9.59 -10.69 -2.99
CA THR A 114 10.37 -9.71 -3.75
C THR A 114 9.60 -8.41 -3.98
N CYS A 115 8.33 -8.51 -4.35
CA CYS A 115 7.45 -7.35 -4.52
C CYS A 115 7.26 -6.58 -3.20
N TYR A 116 7.03 -7.30 -2.10
CA TYR A 116 6.88 -6.75 -0.76
C TYR A 116 8.13 -6.01 -0.31
N VAL A 117 9.31 -6.66 -0.37
CA VAL A 117 10.59 -6.07 0.06
C VAL A 117 10.91 -4.83 -0.78
N LEU A 118 10.73 -4.90 -2.10
CA LEU A 118 10.97 -3.76 -2.97
C LEU A 118 10.00 -2.61 -2.69
N SER A 119 8.73 -2.90 -2.36
CA SER A 119 7.75 -1.88 -1.99
C SER A 119 8.17 -1.10 -0.74
N PHE A 120 8.64 -1.80 0.30
CA PHE A 120 9.21 -1.15 1.49
C PHE A 120 10.47 -0.36 1.17
N SER A 121 11.34 -0.90 0.31
CA SER A 121 12.56 -0.23 -0.14
C SER A 121 12.24 1.11 -0.81
N ILE A 122 11.21 1.17 -1.66
CA ILE A 122 10.72 2.41 -2.30
C ILE A 122 10.19 3.38 -1.23
N ILE A 123 9.30 2.93 -0.35
CA ILE A 123 8.75 3.74 0.76
C ILE A 123 9.86 4.33 1.65
N MET A 124 10.90 3.55 1.95
CA MET A 124 12.04 4.00 2.77
C MET A 124 12.96 4.97 2.00
N LEU A 125 13.18 4.73 0.71
CA LEU A 125 13.97 5.60 -0.15
C LEU A 125 13.39 7.01 -0.19
N ASN A 126 12.07 7.09 -0.16
CA ASN A 126 11.29 8.31 -0.17
C ASN A 126 11.72 9.32 0.91
N THR A 127 11.93 8.83 2.13
CA THR A 127 12.41 9.66 3.26
C THR A 127 13.82 10.20 3.03
N SER A 128 14.64 9.49 2.25
CA SER A 128 16.05 9.87 1.99
C SER A 128 16.20 10.81 0.80
N LEU A 129 15.33 10.71 -0.22
CA LEU A 129 15.44 11.53 -1.44
C LEU A 129 14.75 12.90 -1.31
N HIS A 130 13.64 12.96 -0.57
CA HIS A 130 12.77 14.15 -0.56
C HIS A 130 12.79 14.95 0.75
N ASN A 131 13.42 14.43 1.82
CA ASN A 131 13.58 15.19 3.06
C ASN A 131 14.63 16.29 2.88
N PRO A 132 14.28 17.58 3.02
CA PRO A 132 15.22 18.69 2.83
C PRO A 132 16.37 18.71 3.86
N ASN A 133 16.23 17.96 4.97
CA ASN A 133 17.28 17.81 5.97
C ASN A 133 18.34 16.76 5.58
N VAL A 134 18.09 15.93 4.56
CA VAL A 134 19.05 14.94 4.06
C VAL A 134 19.97 15.62 3.05
N ARG A 135 21.23 15.81 3.44
CA ARG A 135 22.25 16.48 2.62
C ARG A 135 22.85 15.57 1.54
N ASP A 136 22.98 14.28 1.85
CA ASP A 136 23.55 13.28 0.94
C ASP A 136 22.45 12.34 0.44
N ARG A 137 21.89 12.68 -0.73
CA ARG A 137 20.90 11.82 -1.39
C ARG A 137 21.60 10.54 -1.89
N PRO A 138 21.08 9.35 -1.57
CA PRO A 138 21.71 8.10 -1.98
C PRO A 138 21.77 8.00 -3.51
N PRO A 139 22.94 7.68 -4.11
CA PRO A 139 23.08 7.51 -5.55
C PRO A 139 22.35 6.23 -6.02
N PHE A 140 22.18 6.07 -7.33
CA PHE A 140 21.44 4.92 -7.90
C PHE A 140 22.06 3.59 -7.49
N GLU A 141 23.39 3.53 -7.49
CA GLU A 141 24.20 2.37 -7.15
C GLU A 141 23.94 1.92 -5.71
N ARG A 142 23.65 2.86 -4.80
CA ARG A 142 23.27 2.55 -3.43
C ARG A 142 21.90 1.89 -3.37
N PHE A 143 20.94 2.37 -4.16
CA PHE A 143 19.63 1.73 -4.27
C PHE A 143 19.73 0.32 -4.87
N VAL A 144 20.57 0.12 -5.89
CA VAL A 144 20.85 -1.21 -6.44
C VAL A 144 21.46 -2.11 -5.36
N SER A 145 22.48 -1.65 -4.64
CA SER A 145 23.13 -2.41 -3.57
C SER A 145 22.18 -2.78 -2.42
N MET A 146 21.22 -1.93 -2.08
CA MET A 146 20.24 -2.20 -1.03
C MET A 146 19.23 -3.28 -1.42
N ASN A 147 19.02 -3.50 -2.72
CA ASN A 147 18.06 -4.45 -3.26
C ASN A 147 18.75 -5.65 -3.92
N ARG A 148 20.03 -5.92 -3.64
CA ARG A 148 20.70 -7.13 -4.13
C ARG A 148 20.15 -8.38 -3.44
N GLY A 149 19.99 -9.46 -4.20
CA GLY A 149 19.56 -10.76 -3.68
C GLY A 149 18.07 -10.88 -3.32
N ILE A 150 17.27 -9.80 -3.46
CA ILE A 150 15.85 -9.82 -3.03
C ILE A 150 14.95 -10.65 -3.96
N ASN A 151 15.44 -11.02 -5.14
CA ASN A 151 14.71 -11.79 -6.14
C ASN A 151 15.04 -13.28 -6.01
N GLY A 152 14.62 -13.90 -4.90
CA GLY A 152 14.88 -15.33 -4.62
C GLY A 152 16.36 -15.67 -4.46
N GLY A 153 17.18 -14.73 -3.98
CA GLY A 153 18.64 -14.86 -3.91
C GLY A 153 19.38 -14.27 -5.11
N GLY A 154 18.67 -13.86 -6.17
CA GLY A 154 19.21 -13.12 -7.31
C GLY A 154 18.89 -11.62 -7.25
N ASP A 155 19.39 -10.89 -8.25
CA ASP A 155 19.17 -9.45 -8.38
C ASP A 155 17.98 -9.14 -9.31
N LEU A 156 17.34 -7.98 -9.11
CA LEU A 156 16.38 -7.43 -10.06
C LEU A 156 17.14 -6.72 -11.22
N PRO A 157 16.55 -6.66 -12.43
CA PRO A 157 17.12 -5.89 -13.53
C PRO A 157 17.36 -4.42 -13.13
N GLU A 158 18.53 -3.87 -13.47
CA GLU A 158 18.87 -2.49 -13.11
C GLU A 158 17.91 -1.48 -13.74
N GLU A 159 17.39 -1.74 -14.94
CA GLU A 159 16.39 -0.89 -15.59
C GLU A 159 15.11 -0.79 -14.75
N GLN A 160 14.60 -1.93 -14.25
CA GLN A 160 13.45 -1.97 -13.36
C GLN A 160 13.71 -1.22 -12.04
N LEU A 161 14.92 -1.31 -11.48
CA LEU A 161 15.28 -0.55 -10.27
C LEU A 161 15.38 0.95 -10.55
N ARG A 162 15.86 1.33 -11.74
CA ARG A 162 15.97 2.74 -12.15
C ARG A 162 14.61 3.36 -12.33
N GLU A 163 13.71 2.69 -13.06
CA GLU A 163 12.32 3.13 -13.23
C GLU A 163 11.61 3.29 -11.89
N ASN A 164 11.78 2.34 -10.96
CA ASN A 164 11.15 2.42 -9.64
C ASN A 164 11.71 3.57 -8.80
N ARG A 165 13.03 3.83 -8.85
CA ARG A 165 13.64 4.94 -8.11
C ARG A 165 13.24 6.30 -8.67
N ASP A 166 13.20 6.45 -9.99
CA ASP A 166 12.93 7.74 -10.62
C ASP A 166 11.45 8.16 -10.45
N ASN A 167 10.54 7.20 -10.26
CA ASN A 167 9.13 7.46 -10.00
C ASN A 167 8.77 7.64 -8.50
N ASP A 168 9.71 7.42 -7.58
CA ASP A 168 9.47 7.41 -6.12
C ASP A 168 8.88 8.71 -5.56
N ALA A 169 9.17 9.86 -6.17
CA ALA A 169 8.67 11.18 -5.76
C ALA A 169 7.14 11.26 -5.63
N CYS A 170 6.41 10.40 -6.36
CA CYS A 170 4.96 10.35 -6.32
C CYS A 170 4.38 9.71 -5.05
N VAL A 171 5.18 8.96 -4.28
CA VAL A 171 4.74 8.28 -3.05
C VAL A 171 4.92 9.19 -1.82
N THR A 172 5.76 10.23 -1.92
CA THR A 172 6.13 11.13 -0.80
C THR A 172 4.95 11.88 -0.21
N GLU A 173 3.99 12.28 -1.04
CA GLU A 173 2.84 13.08 -0.60
C GLU A 173 1.76 12.23 0.13
N LEU A 174 1.92 10.90 0.12
CA LEU A 174 0.89 9.91 0.49
C LEU A 174 1.16 9.19 1.81
N LEU A 175 2.40 9.22 2.27
CA LEU A 175 2.81 8.80 3.62
C LEU A 175 2.56 9.94 4.62
#